data_AF-A0A961PB18-F1
#
_entry.id   AF-A0A961PB18-F1
#
_cell.length_a   1.000
_cell.length_b   1.000
_cell.length_c   1.000
_cell.angle_alpha   90.00
_cell.angle_beta   90.00
_cell.angle_gamma   90.00
#
_symmetry.space_group_name_H-M   'P 1'
#
loop_
_entity.id
_entity.type
_entity.pdbx_description
1 polymer ?
#
loop_
_entity_poly.entity_id
_entity_poly.type
_entity_poly.pdbx_seq_one_letter_code
_entity_poly.pdbx_strand_id
1 'polypeptide(L)'
;MPKKMLIDATHAEETRVVVVDGNKVEEFDFESENKRQLAGNIYLAKVTRVEPSLQAAFVDYGGNRHGFLAFSEIHPDYYQIPIA
;
A
#
# COMPACT_ATOMS: atom_id res chain seq x y z
N MET A 1 10.16 26.99 17.54
CA MET A 1 11.28 26.01 17.51
C MET A 1 11.19 25.24 16.20
N PRO A 2 12.23 24.55 15.72
CA PRO A 2 12.08 23.73 14.52
C PRO A 2 11.16 22.55 14.80
N LYS A 3 10.29 22.21 13.84
CA LYS A 3 9.59 20.93 13.84
C LYS A 3 10.62 19.80 13.76
N LYS A 4 10.43 18.75 14.54
CA LYS A 4 11.34 17.59 14.58
C LYS A 4 10.55 16.31 14.33
N MET A 5 11.17 15.36 13.65
CA MET A 5 10.70 13.99 13.56
C MET A 5 11.57 13.12 14.46
N LEU A 6 10.94 12.42 15.41
CA LEU A 6 11.59 11.50 16.34
C LEU A 6 11.22 10.08 15.94
N ILE A 7 12.22 9.21 15.77
CA ILE A 7 12.03 7.81 15.41
C ILE A 7 12.61 6.95 16.53
N ASP A 8 11.79 6.09 17.11
CA ASP A 8 12.20 5.12 18.13
C ASP A 8 12.02 3.70 17.61
N ALA A 9 13.15 3.03 17.38
CA ALA A 9 13.24 1.64 16.94
C ALA A 9 14.03 0.79 17.95
N THR A 10 14.01 1.18 19.24
CA THR A 10 14.72 0.45 20.32
C THR A 10 14.08 -0.91 20.59
N HIS A 11 12.78 -1.01 20.32
CA HIS A 11 11.96 -2.20 20.48
C HIS A 11 11.86 -2.94 19.14
N ALA A 12 12.07 -4.26 19.16
CA ALA A 12 12.01 -5.05 17.92
C ALA A 12 10.56 -5.24 17.44
N GLU A 13 9.63 -5.26 18.39
CA GLU A 13 8.21 -5.47 18.20
C GLU A 13 7.47 -4.28 17.56
N GLU A 14 8.00 -3.07 17.72
CA GLU A 14 7.40 -1.83 17.21
C GLU A 14 8.43 -0.74 16.90
N THR A 15 8.19 0.00 15.82
CA THR A 15 8.87 1.27 15.52
C THR A 15 7.87 2.41 15.62
N ARG A 16 8.24 3.48 16.32
CA ARG A 16 7.37 4.64 16.57
C ARG A 16 7.94 5.88 15.92
N VAL A 17 7.10 6.67 15.27
CA VAL A 17 7.48 7.93 14.62
C VAL A 17 6.60 9.05 15.14
N VAL A 18 7.21 10.16 15.58
CA VAL A 18 6.50 11.31 16.13
C VAL A 18 6.97 12.59 15.46
N VAL A 19 6.05 13.40 14.97
CA VAL A 19 6.33 14.78 14.54
C VAL A 19 5.98 15.72 15.68
N VAL A 20 6.94 16.50 16.14
CA VAL A 20 6.79 17.46 17.24
C VAL A 20 7.08 18.89 16.80
N ASP A 21 6.29 19.84 17.29
CA ASP A 21 6.61 21.27 17.29
C ASP A 21 6.94 21.72 18.72
N GLY A 22 8.22 21.95 18.99
CA GLY A 22 8.72 22.15 20.34
C GLY A 22 8.51 20.90 21.21
N ASN A 23 7.61 20.99 22.19
CA ASN A 23 7.23 19.88 23.08
C ASN A 23 5.81 19.36 22.80
N LYS A 24 5.15 19.83 21.73
CA LYS A 24 3.80 19.41 21.35
C LYS A 24 3.88 18.36 20.26
N VAL A 25 3.19 17.23 20.47
CA VAL A 25 2.98 16.21 19.43
C VAL A 25 1.95 16.73 18.43
N GLU A 26 2.30 16.73 17.15
CA GLU A 26 1.37 17.01 16.06
C GLU A 26 0.87 15.73 15.40
N GLU A 27 1.78 14.80 15.12
CA GLU A 27 1.48 13.51 14.49
C GLU A 27 2.22 12.39 15.20
N PHE A 28 1.57 11.22 15.27
CA PHE A 28 2.10 10.00 15.85
C PHE A 28 1.70 8.84 14.95
N ASP A 29 2.67 8.03 14.56
CA ASP A 29 2.45 6.78 13.84
C ASP A 29 3.34 5.68 14.41
N PHE A 30 2.96 4.43 14.19
CA PHE A 30 3.76 3.28 14.60
C PHE A 30 3.59 2.10 13.64
N GLU A 31 4.67 1.37 13.46
CA GLU A 31 4.67 0.10 12.74
C GLU A 31 4.89 -1.04 13.74
N SER A 32 4.05 -2.07 13.70
CA SER A 32 4.19 -3.26 14.53
C SER A 32 4.60 -4.46 13.68
N GLU A 33 5.53 -5.27 14.19
CA GLU A 33 5.97 -6.50 13.54
C GLU A 33 4.79 -7.46 13.25
N ASN A 34 3.82 -7.49 14.17
CA ASN A 34 2.69 -8.42 14.13
C ASN A 34 1.53 -7.95 13.23
N LYS A 35 1.54 -6.70 12.77
CA LYS A 35 0.43 -6.12 11.98
C LYS A 35 0.98 -5.28 10.84
N ARG A 36 1.44 -5.95 9.79
CA ARG A 36 1.85 -5.29 8.55
C ARG A 36 0.66 -4.66 7.85
N GLN A 37 0.71 -3.36 7.65
CA GLN A 37 -0.26 -2.64 6.83
C GLN A 37 0.04 -2.89 5.35
N LEU A 38 -0.92 -3.49 4.65
CA LEU A 38 -0.80 -3.75 3.21
C LEU A 38 -1.45 -2.66 2.36
N ALA A 39 -2.33 -1.85 2.97
CA ALA A 39 -3.02 -0.76 2.28
C ALA A 39 -2.00 0.33 1.88
N GLY A 40 -2.05 0.75 0.62
CA GLY A 40 -1.13 1.75 0.06
C GLY A 40 0.14 1.15 -0.56
N ASN A 41 0.42 -0.14 -0.35
CA ASN A 41 1.55 -0.79 -1.00
C ASN A 41 1.35 -0.91 -2.51
N ILE A 42 2.45 -0.88 -3.25
CA ILE A 42 2.48 -1.02 -4.70
C ILE A 42 3.25 -2.30 -5.04
N TYR A 43 2.66 -3.12 -5.91
CA TYR A 43 3.21 -4.41 -6.31
C TYR A 43 3.31 -4.52 -7.82
N LEU A 44 4.38 -5.18 -8.31
CA LEU A 44 4.36 -5.78 -9.64
C LEU A 44 3.58 -7.10 -9.54
N ALA A 45 2.40 -7.15 -10.15
CA ALA A 45 1.49 -8.28 -10.07
C ALA A 45 1.29 -8.96 -11.43
N LYS A 46 0.81 -10.20 -11.42
CA LYS A 46 0.46 -10.97 -12.62
C LYS A 46 -1.04 -11.22 -12.66
N VAL A 47 -1.70 -10.94 -13.78
CA VAL A 47 -3.11 -11.32 -13.98
C VAL A 47 -3.21 -12.85 -14.01
N THR A 48 -4.03 -13.42 -13.13
CA THR A 48 -4.22 -14.88 -13.03
C THR A 48 -5.45 -15.35 -13.79
N ARG A 49 -6.53 -14.56 -13.78
CA ARG A 49 -7.74 -14.81 -14.57
C ARG A 49 -8.50 -13.50 -14.83
N VAL A 50 -9.25 -13.48 -15.92
CA VAL A 50 -10.18 -12.40 -16.27
C VAL A 50 -11.60 -12.93 -16.09
N GLU A 51 -12.45 -12.14 -15.43
CA GLU A 51 -13.84 -12.48 -15.12
C GLU A 51 -14.80 -11.46 -15.76
N PRO A 52 -15.25 -11.70 -17.00
CA PRO A 52 -16.11 -10.76 -17.73
C PRO A 52 -17.42 -10.46 -17.00
N SER A 53 -18.01 -11.45 -16.33
CA SER A 53 -19.25 -11.30 -15.56
C SER A 53 -19.13 -10.28 -14.44
N LEU A 54 -17.92 -10.13 -13.87
CA LEU A 54 -17.63 -9.16 -12.82
C LEU A 54 -17.03 -7.85 -13.37
N GLN A 55 -16.75 -7.78 -14.67
CA GLN A 55 -15.97 -6.70 -15.29
C GLN A 55 -14.67 -6.46 -14.51
N ALA A 56 -13.93 -7.53 -14.24
CA ALA A 56 -12.74 -7.49 -13.39
C ALA A 56 -11.71 -8.56 -13.77
N ALA A 57 -10.50 -8.41 -13.23
CA ALA A 57 -9.45 -9.40 -13.28
C ALA A 57 -9.00 -9.75 -11.85
N PHE A 58 -8.55 -10.98 -11.64
CA PHE A 58 -7.85 -11.36 -10.43
C PHE A 58 -6.35 -11.33 -10.68
N VAL A 59 -5.60 -10.82 -9.72
CA VAL A 59 -4.14 -10.63 -9.81
C VAL A 59 -3.42 -11.34 -8.68
N ASP A 60 -2.30 -11.99 -8.99
CA ASP A 60 -1.34 -12.47 -8.02
C ASP A 60 -0.29 -11.39 -7.75
N TYR A 61 -0.29 -10.87 -6.53
CA TYR A 61 0.66 -9.88 -6.02
C TYR A 61 1.56 -10.44 -4.91
N GLY A 62 1.59 -11.78 -4.73
CA GLY A 62 2.37 -12.45 -3.69
C GLY A 62 1.70 -12.55 -2.32
N GLY A 63 0.43 -12.16 -2.21
CA GLY A 63 -0.38 -12.33 -0.99
C GLY A 63 -1.01 -13.72 -0.87
N ASN A 64 -1.60 -14.02 0.30
CA ASN A 64 -2.29 -15.29 0.57
C ASN A 64 -3.53 -15.53 -0.30
N ARG A 65 -4.07 -14.47 -0.92
CA ARG A 65 -5.22 -14.50 -1.82
C ARG A 65 -4.95 -13.59 -3.00
N HIS A 66 -5.49 -13.95 -4.16
CA HIS A 66 -5.46 -13.07 -5.32
C HIS A 66 -6.21 -11.76 -5.03
N GLY A 67 -5.64 -10.66 -5.52
CA GLY A 67 -6.26 -9.35 -5.49
C GLY A 67 -7.38 -9.28 -6.52
N PHE A 68 -8.35 -8.42 -6.26
CA PHE A 68 -9.43 -8.10 -7.18
C PHE A 68 -9.13 -6.75 -7.84
N LEU A 69 -9.10 -6.71 -9.16
CA LEU A 69 -8.84 -5.51 -9.96
C LEU A 69 -10.03 -5.26 -10.88
N ALA A 70 -10.87 -4.29 -10.52
CA ALA A 70 -12.01 -3.88 -11.34
C ALA A 70 -11.53 -3.23 -12.66
N PHE A 71 -12.26 -3.43 -13.75
CA PHE A 71 -11.90 -2.89 -15.06
C PHE A 71 -11.80 -1.35 -15.07
N SER A 72 -12.66 -0.66 -14.29
CA SER A 72 -12.63 0.79 -14.13
C SER A 72 -11.36 1.33 -13.50
N GLU A 73 -10.60 0.49 -12.80
CA GLU A 73 -9.34 0.85 -12.12
C GLU A 73 -8.11 0.51 -12.96
N ILE A 74 -8.28 0.05 -14.20
CA ILE A 74 -7.17 -0.27 -15.10
C ILE A 74 -6.87 0.95 -15.97
N HIS A 75 -5.67 1.52 -15.78
CA HIS A 75 -5.20 2.65 -16.58
C HIS A 75 -5.13 2.28 -18.08
N PRO A 76 -5.53 3.18 -19.02
CA PRO A 76 -5.60 2.89 -20.45
C PRO A 76 -4.29 2.40 -21.08
N ASP A 77 -3.13 2.77 -20.53
CA ASP A 77 -1.81 2.31 -21.00
C ASP A 77 -1.65 0.79 -20.95
N TYR A 78 -2.45 0.10 -20.13
CA TYR A 78 -2.46 -1.37 -20.05
C TYR A 78 -3.40 -2.03 -21.06
N TYR A 79 -4.12 -1.25 -21.88
CA TYR A 79 -5.05 -1.80 -22.85
C TYR A 79 -4.32 -2.29 -24.09
N GLN A 80 -4.68 -3.48 -24.55
CA GLN A 80 -4.18 -4.02 -25.81
C GLN A 80 -5.06 -3.55 -26.98
N ILE A 81 -4.94 -2.28 -27.31
CA ILE A 81 -5.60 -1.65 -28.46
C ILE A 81 -4.54 -1.18 -29.48
N PRO A 82 -4.86 -1.17 -30.79
CA PRO A 82 -3.96 -0.58 -31.78
C PRO A 82 -3.67 0.88 -31.43
N ILE A 83 -2.38 1.23 -31.40
CA ILE A 83 -1.95 2.63 -31.32
C ILE A 83 -2.10 3.20 -32.73
N ALA A 84 -2.88 4.27 -32.86
CA ALA A 84 -3.04 4.99 -34.12
C ALA A 84 -1.77 5.76 -34.52
#